data_AF-A0A9P7K728-F1
#
_entry.id   AF-A0A9P7K728-F1
#
_cell.length_a   1.000
_cell.length_b   1.000
_cell.length_c   1.000
_cell.angle_alpha   90.00
_cell.angle_beta   90.00
_cell.angle_gamma   90.00
#
_symmetry.space_group_name_H-M   'P 1'
#
loop_
_entity.id
_entity.type
_entity.pdbx_description
1 polymer ?
#
loop_
_entity_poly.entity_id
_entity_poly.type
_entity_poly.pdbx_seq_one_letter_code
_entity_poly.pdbx_strand_id
1 'polypeptide(L)'
;MAVHEICLDMRDDPKCDLWEGLVDAGIVDTLCMNVVTVPTMPPSPNVPANLLEAKKEIQSPYIAALEIICDAVSSPLMPRKTDEKIVDALRKNWPGMMKWIWKEQKNTLEPWNRTAERTVLAHIIVRLVSLDPSFLKVFYVPSDLTIQIIARHWKDSLAGEDIDITAVALLALLRPRTFNLPPKKILPKILLGVTPVPPATTAAQANTLIASFTAHLNDLGPRATCTEMHFFSDLVYVAWHGDTAEPEVCTAILTSKPLWNTLFRLLKKASTPSSEAVNSEPPDNNRAYLVNTVMRLMKDILYHASAAGSKEGESLARIWVEENLFGILDEMLEQLLKFTGFTMLLKHLLEVVVDHVVSECSPPLRQLFRAQFPRFRMLGVLIRHHMKRLREELAREQQEREIRMGVPFLVPTTEEMWHHDNAVAFMKAQDEMQKRWYEERDAMEREELRWQQKKWTPLHANVLVLDDSETLRARDRCIWDQEAYEAFAILQATCLGFSEKMCGKRGCENAGTVKCSWCRVKYCSEGCKTG
;
A
#
# COMPACT_ATOMS: atom_id res chain seq x y z
N MET A 1 -24.01 -33.11 -4.88
CA MET A 1 -24.90 -32.54 -5.90
C MET A 1 -26.18 -32.04 -5.27
N ALA A 2 -27.10 -32.87 -4.79
CA ALA A 2 -28.36 -32.39 -4.17
C ALA A 2 -28.16 -31.35 -3.05
N VAL A 3 -27.21 -31.56 -2.13
CA VAL A 3 -26.91 -30.58 -1.07
C VAL A 3 -26.40 -29.25 -1.63
N HIS A 4 -25.62 -29.29 -2.72
CA HIS A 4 -25.11 -28.09 -3.38
C HIS A 4 -26.23 -27.31 -4.06
N GLU A 5 -27.14 -27.99 -4.77
CA GLU A 5 -28.33 -27.36 -5.36
C GLU A 5 -29.20 -26.68 -4.29
N ILE A 6 -29.44 -27.35 -3.16
CA ILE A 6 -30.17 -26.76 -2.03
C ILE A 6 -29.45 -25.53 -1.45
N CYS A 7 -28.11 -25.54 -1.38
CA CYS A 7 -27.34 -24.36 -0.97
C CYS A 7 -27.44 -23.20 -1.96
N LEU A 8 -27.49 -23.48 -3.27
CA LEU A 8 -27.70 -22.46 -4.29
C LEU A 8 -29.11 -21.87 -4.20
N ASP A 9 -30.13 -22.70 -4.01
CA ASP A 9 -31.51 -22.25 -3.82
C ASP A 9 -31.65 -21.33 -2.59
N MET A 10 -30.89 -21.58 -1.51
CA MET A 10 -30.87 -20.69 -0.33
C MET A 10 -30.35 -19.27 -0.65
N ARG A 11 -29.46 -19.14 -1.64
CA ARG A 11 -28.93 -17.84 -2.06
C ARG A 11 -30.05 -16.98 -2.67
N ASP A 12 -30.96 -17.63 -3.40
CA ASP A 12 -32.08 -16.97 -4.09
C ASP A 12 -33.32 -16.86 -3.20
N ASP A 13 -33.55 -17.81 -2.29
CA ASP A 13 -34.61 -17.79 -1.29
C ASP A 13 -34.06 -17.88 0.16
N PRO A 14 -33.93 -16.73 0.84
CA PRO A 14 -33.55 -16.67 2.25
C PRO A 14 -34.46 -17.45 3.20
N LYS A 15 -35.66 -17.89 2.81
CA LYS A 15 -36.60 -18.63 3.69
C LYS A 15 -36.64 -20.13 3.39
N CYS A 16 -35.59 -20.69 2.81
CA CYS A 16 -35.50 -22.11 2.51
C CYS A 16 -35.49 -22.98 3.80
N ASP A 17 -36.67 -23.39 4.27
CA ASP A 17 -36.88 -24.29 5.43
C ASP A 17 -36.12 -25.61 5.29
N LEU A 18 -35.88 -26.04 4.04
CA LEU A 18 -35.14 -27.27 3.74
C LEU A 18 -33.68 -27.18 4.19
N TRP A 19 -33.02 -26.03 3.98
CA TRP A 19 -31.64 -25.84 4.42
C TRP A 19 -31.54 -25.84 5.95
N GLU A 20 -32.47 -25.16 6.64
CA GLU A 20 -32.53 -25.18 8.10
C GLU A 20 -32.71 -26.61 8.63
N GLY A 21 -33.62 -27.39 8.01
CA GLY A 21 -33.81 -28.80 8.34
C GLY A 21 -32.56 -29.67 8.14
N LEU A 22 -31.77 -29.42 7.09
CA LEU A 22 -30.50 -30.13 6.86
C LEU A 22 -29.42 -29.74 7.87
N VAL A 23 -29.32 -28.45 8.23
CA VAL A 23 -28.39 -27.98 9.27
C VAL A 23 -28.76 -28.62 10.61
N ASP A 24 -30.04 -28.69 10.94
CA ASP A 24 -30.55 -29.33 12.15
C ASP A 24 -30.30 -30.84 12.17
N ALA A 25 -30.28 -31.48 10.99
CA ALA A 25 -29.91 -32.87 10.81
C ALA A 25 -28.39 -33.12 10.85
N GLY A 26 -27.55 -32.09 11.03
CA GLY A 26 -26.10 -32.23 11.14
C GLY A 26 -25.35 -32.34 9.81
N ILE A 27 -25.89 -31.76 8.72
CA ILE A 27 -25.22 -31.79 7.41
C ILE A 27 -23.83 -31.14 7.46
N VAL A 28 -23.65 -30.09 8.27
CA VAL A 28 -22.37 -29.35 8.35
C VAL A 28 -21.28 -30.21 8.97
N ASP A 29 -21.55 -30.94 10.06
CA ASP A 29 -20.60 -31.92 10.63
C ASP A 29 -20.23 -32.98 9.59
N THR A 30 -21.22 -33.46 8.81
CA THR A 30 -21.00 -34.47 7.77
C THR A 30 -20.09 -33.93 6.65
N LEU A 31 -20.31 -32.70 6.20
CA LEU A 31 -19.45 -32.04 5.21
C LEU A 31 -18.01 -31.85 5.75
N CYS A 32 -17.87 -31.43 7.00
CA CYS A 32 -16.56 -31.30 7.65
C CYS A 32 -15.84 -32.65 7.74
N MET A 33 -16.57 -33.73 8.07
CA MET A 33 -16.02 -35.08 8.08
C MET A 33 -15.59 -35.53 6.69
N ASN A 34 -16.38 -35.25 5.64
CA ASN A 34 -16.02 -35.55 4.26
C ASN A 34 -14.73 -34.87 3.83
N VAL A 35 -14.45 -33.64 4.30
CA VAL A 35 -13.16 -32.99 4.05
C VAL A 35 -11.99 -33.83 4.59
N VAL A 36 -12.17 -34.52 5.72
CA VAL A 36 -11.12 -35.29 6.41
C VAL A 36 -11.03 -36.75 5.93
N THR A 37 -12.15 -37.38 5.56
CA THR A 37 -12.20 -38.84 5.35
C THR A 37 -12.10 -39.29 3.90
N VAL A 38 -12.25 -38.39 2.92
CA VAL A 38 -12.24 -38.83 1.52
C VAL A 38 -10.86 -39.40 1.16
N PRO A 39 -10.76 -40.69 0.77
CA PRO A 39 -9.48 -41.33 0.55
C PRO A 39 -8.74 -40.65 -0.58
N THR A 40 -7.47 -40.33 -0.35
CA THR A 40 -6.61 -39.92 -1.44
C THR A 40 -6.11 -41.14 -2.18
N MET A 41 -6.61 -41.33 -3.40
CA MET A 41 -6.05 -42.33 -4.30
C MET A 41 -4.56 -42.01 -4.50
N PRO A 42 -3.64 -42.96 -4.24
CA PRO A 42 -2.23 -42.76 -4.50
C PRO A 42 -2.03 -42.58 -6.02
N PRO A 43 -1.10 -41.71 -6.46
CA PRO A 43 -0.78 -41.60 -7.87
C PRO A 43 -0.31 -42.96 -8.37
N SER A 44 -0.99 -43.50 -9.39
CA SER A 44 -0.52 -44.73 -10.05
C SER A 44 0.86 -44.46 -10.66
N PRO A 45 1.88 -45.29 -10.42
CA PRO A 45 3.24 -45.04 -10.93
C PRO A 45 3.32 -45.03 -12.47
N ASN A 46 2.28 -45.53 -13.15
CA ASN A 46 2.22 -45.68 -14.60
C ASN A 46 1.04 -44.90 -15.21
N VAL A 47 0.78 -43.65 -14.78
CA VAL A 47 -0.23 -42.81 -15.45
C VAL A 47 0.27 -42.47 -16.86
N PRO A 48 -0.42 -42.91 -17.94
CA PRO A 48 -0.11 -42.51 -19.30
C PRO A 48 -0.08 -40.99 -19.49
N ALA A 49 0.76 -40.48 -20.40
CA ALA A 49 0.91 -39.03 -20.60
C ALA A 49 -0.40 -38.30 -20.94
N ASN A 50 -1.33 -38.95 -21.65
CA ASN A 50 -2.66 -38.40 -21.95
C ASN A 50 -3.54 -38.27 -20.70
N LEU A 51 -3.28 -39.04 -19.64
CA LEU A 51 -3.98 -38.91 -18.37
C LEU A 51 -3.35 -37.85 -17.44
N LEU A 52 -2.15 -37.32 -17.75
CA LEU A 52 -1.58 -36.17 -17.05
C LEU A 52 -2.35 -34.88 -17.33
N GLU A 53 -2.87 -34.71 -18.55
CA GLU A 53 -3.76 -33.58 -18.88
C GLU A 53 -5.09 -33.70 -18.13
N ALA A 54 -5.70 -34.90 -18.10
CA ALA A 54 -6.90 -35.15 -17.30
C ALA A 54 -6.68 -34.90 -15.80
N LYS A 55 -5.47 -35.15 -15.28
CA LYS A 55 -5.11 -34.84 -13.87
C LYS A 55 -5.22 -33.33 -13.57
N LYS A 56 -5.03 -32.45 -14.56
CA LYS A 56 -5.18 -30.99 -14.36
C LYS A 56 -6.63 -30.61 -14.07
N GLU A 57 -7.59 -31.37 -14.60
CA GLU A 57 -9.03 -31.15 -14.42
C GLU A 57 -9.57 -31.81 -13.14
N ILE A 58 -8.94 -32.89 -12.67
CA ILE A 58 -9.35 -33.55 -11.43
C ILE A 58 -9.07 -32.61 -10.25
N GLN A 59 -10.13 -32.23 -9.53
CA GLN A 59 -10.03 -31.40 -8.34
C GLN A 59 -9.64 -32.23 -7.11
N SER A 60 -9.21 -31.54 -6.04
CA SER A 60 -8.94 -32.20 -4.76
C SER A 60 -10.22 -32.83 -4.19
N PRO A 61 -10.15 -34.02 -3.55
CA PRO A 61 -11.32 -34.74 -3.07
C PRO A 61 -12.17 -33.99 -2.05
N TYR A 62 -11.59 -33.02 -1.34
CA TYR A 62 -12.26 -32.21 -0.34
C TYR A 62 -12.94 -30.95 -0.92
N ILE A 63 -12.73 -30.62 -2.20
CA ILE A 63 -13.17 -29.33 -2.75
C ILE A 63 -14.68 -29.17 -2.71
N ALA A 64 -15.43 -30.19 -3.13
CA ALA A 64 -16.88 -30.10 -3.24
C ALA A 64 -17.54 -29.88 -1.87
N ALA A 65 -16.97 -30.47 -0.82
CA ALA A 65 -17.44 -30.24 0.54
C ALA A 65 -17.11 -28.80 1.01
N LEU A 66 -15.91 -28.29 0.67
CA LEU A 66 -15.54 -26.91 0.98
C LEU A 66 -16.38 -25.89 0.19
N GLU A 67 -16.73 -26.14 -1.06
CA GLU A 67 -17.60 -25.26 -1.87
C GLU A 67 -18.99 -25.15 -1.25
N ILE A 68 -19.60 -26.28 -0.86
CA ILE A 68 -20.89 -26.30 -0.16
C ILE A 68 -20.80 -25.53 1.17
N ILE A 69 -19.71 -25.72 1.94
CA ILE A 69 -19.48 -24.96 3.17
C ILE A 69 -19.33 -23.47 2.88
N CYS A 70 -18.60 -23.11 1.82
CA CYS A 70 -18.38 -21.73 1.40
C CYS A 70 -19.70 -21.05 1.04
N ASP A 71 -20.58 -21.72 0.30
CA ASP A 71 -21.91 -21.21 -0.02
C ASP A 71 -22.79 -21.08 1.23
N ALA A 72 -22.75 -22.07 2.12
CA ALA A 72 -23.48 -22.05 3.39
C ALA A 72 -23.10 -20.81 4.25
N VAL A 73 -21.81 -20.48 4.35
CA VAL A 73 -21.35 -19.30 5.12
C VAL A 73 -21.43 -17.98 4.35
N SER A 74 -21.78 -18.01 3.06
CA SER A 74 -21.92 -16.82 2.22
C SER A 74 -23.36 -16.26 2.18
N SER A 75 -24.26 -16.82 3.00
CA SER A 75 -25.65 -16.37 3.17
C SER A 75 -25.77 -14.87 3.52
N PRO A 76 -26.84 -14.16 3.12
CA PRO A 76 -26.96 -12.70 3.26
C PRO A 76 -26.82 -12.16 4.70
N LEU A 77 -26.46 -10.87 4.76
CA LEU A 77 -25.90 -10.06 5.87
C LEU A 77 -26.53 -10.16 7.29
N MET A 78 -27.68 -10.79 7.48
CA MET A 78 -28.33 -10.87 8.79
C MET A 78 -28.11 -12.26 9.40
N PRO A 79 -27.34 -12.36 10.51
CA PRO A 79 -27.11 -13.64 11.19
C PRO A 79 -28.43 -14.28 11.62
N ARG A 80 -28.59 -15.56 11.29
CA ARG A 80 -29.73 -16.41 11.68
C ARG A 80 -29.29 -17.41 12.74
N LYS A 81 -30.27 -18.02 13.42
CA LYS A 81 -30.01 -19.17 14.32
C LYS A 81 -29.33 -20.34 13.60
N THR A 82 -29.64 -20.52 12.31
CA THR A 82 -28.98 -21.52 11.44
C THR A 82 -27.49 -21.22 11.28
N ASP A 83 -27.12 -19.94 11.18
CA ASP A 83 -25.73 -19.52 11.02
C ASP A 83 -24.90 -19.81 12.27
N GLU A 84 -25.49 -19.61 13.46
CA GLU A 84 -24.85 -19.99 14.74
C GLU A 84 -24.54 -21.50 14.76
N LYS A 85 -25.49 -22.34 14.34
CA LYS A 85 -25.29 -23.81 14.25
C LYS A 85 -24.20 -24.18 13.25
N ILE A 86 -24.17 -23.51 12.08
CA ILE A 86 -23.11 -23.72 11.06
C ILE A 86 -21.75 -23.35 11.66
N VAL A 87 -21.64 -22.18 12.30
CA VAL A 87 -20.42 -21.68 12.92
C VAL A 87 -19.94 -22.61 14.04
N ASP A 88 -20.83 -23.11 14.89
CA ASP A 88 -20.49 -24.05 15.97
C ASP A 88 -19.98 -25.38 15.42
N ALA A 89 -20.64 -25.93 14.39
CA ALA A 89 -20.20 -27.14 13.72
C ALA A 89 -18.83 -26.95 13.05
N LEU A 90 -18.61 -25.83 12.37
CA LEU A 90 -17.31 -25.51 11.78
C LEU A 90 -16.24 -25.38 12.86
N ARG A 91 -16.51 -24.65 13.94
CA ARG A 91 -15.57 -24.45 15.07
C ARG A 91 -15.11 -25.78 15.67
N LYS A 92 -16.05 -26.70 15.87
CA LYS A 92 -15.80 -28.05 16.40
C LYS A 92 -14.88 -28.87 15.48
N ASN A 93 -15.08 -28.80 14.16
CA ASN A 93 -14.39 -29.66 13.20
C ASN A 93 -13.16 -29.01 12.54
N TRP A 94 -13.00 -27.68 12.67
CA TRP A 94 -11.98 -26.88 11.98
C TRP A 94 -10.55 -27.40 12.13
N PRO A 95 -10.06 -27.72 13.36
CA PRO A 95 -8.66 -28.17 13.51
C PRO A 95 -8.38 -29.47 12.75
N GLY A 96 -9.36 -30.38 12.68
CA GLY A 96 -9.26 -31.63 11.93
C GLY A 96 -9.16 -31.38 10.42
N MET A 97 -10.03 -30.51 9.89
CA MET A 97 -10.03 -30.11 8.49
C MET A 97 -8.70 -29.47 8.09
N MET A 98 -8.21 -28.49 8.87
CA MET A 98 -6.97 -27.78 8.54
C MET A 98 -5.75 -28.70 8.59
N LYS A 99 -5.69 -29.60 9.58
CA LYS A 99 -4.62 -30.61 9.66
C LYS A 99 -4.61 -31.53 8.44
N TRP A 100 -5.79 -31.92 7.95
CA TRP A 100 -5.92 -32.73 6.76
C TRP A 100 -5.50 -31.97 5.50
N ILE A 101 -6.03 -30.77 5.26
CA ILE A 101 -5.69 -29.93 4.10
C ILE A 101 -4.19 -29.63 4.07
N TRP A 102 -3.58 -29.32 5.22
CA TRP A 102 -2.14 -29.10 5.30
C TRP A 102 -1.30 -30.32 4.92
N LYS A 103 -1.76 -31.52 5.28
CA LYS A 103 -1.10 -32.79 4.94
C LYS A 103 -1.30 -33.14 3.47
N GLU A 104 -2.51 -32.90 2.94
CA GLU A 104 -2.94 -33.30 1.60
C GLU A 104 -2.84 -32.12 0.61
N GLN A 105 -1.61 -31.74 0.31
CA GLN A 105 -1.26 -30.54 -0.47
C GLN A 105 -1.50 -30.69 -1.98
N LYS A 106 -2.00 -31.87 -2.41
CA LYS A 106 -2.00 -32.41 -3.77
C LYS A 106 -2.04 -31.36 -4.87
N ASN A 107 -3.21 -30.81 -5.12
CA ASN A 107 -3.45 -30.02 -6.31
C ASN A 107 -3.18 -28.54 -6.08
N THR A 108 -3.32 -28.04 -4.84
CA THR A 108 -3.16 -26.61 -4.51
C THR A 108 -1.75 -26.08 -4.80
N LEU A 109 -0.74 -26.96 -4.77
CA LEU A 109 0.66 -26.65 -5.04
C LEU A 109 1.08 -26.82 -6.51
N GLU A 110 0.21 -27.36 -7.35
CA GLU A 110 0.56 -27.63 -8.74
C GLU A 110 0.72 -26.31 -9.53
N PRO A 111 1.68 -26.22 -10.47
CA PRO A 111 2.05 -24.96 -11.15
C PRO A 111 1.05 -24.52 -12.23
N TRP A 112 -0.18 -25.02 -12.21
CA TRP A 112 -1.25 -24.63 -13.12
C TRP A 112 -2.42 -23.99 -12.37
N ASN A 113 -3.42 -23.50 -13.12
CA ASN A 113 -4.54 -22.79 -12.53
C ASN A 113 -5.34 -23.70 -11.59
N ARG A 114 -5.33 -23.35 -10.31
CA ARG A 114 -6.07 -24.00 -9.22
C ARG A 114 -6.82 -22.95 -8.39
N THR A 115 -7.28 -21.89 -9.05
CA THR A 115 -7.93 -20.73 -8.40
C THR A 115 -9.00 -21.17 -7.42
N ALA A 116 -9.98 -21.99 -7.84
CA ALA A 116 -11.08 -22.43 -6.98
C ALA A 116 -10.58 -23.15 -5.71
N GLU A 117 -9.60 -24.05 -5.83
CA GLU A 117 -9.05 -24.79 -4.69
C GLU A 117 -8.27 -23.88 -3.73
N ARG A 118 -7.58 -22.86 -4.26
CA ARG A 118 -6.81 -21.90 -3.45
C ARG A 118 -7.70 -20.87 -2.74
N THR A 119 -8.82 -20.48 -3.36
CA THR A 119 -9.67 -19.38 -2.87
C THR A 119 -10.82 -19.83 -1.98
N VAL A 120 -11.33 -21.07 -2.11
CA VAL A 120 -12.49 -21.53 -1.34
C VAL A 120 -12.30 -21.36 0.17
N LEU A 121 -11.11 -21.70 0.68
CA LEU A 121 -10.83 -21.58 2.10
C LEU A 121 -10.68 -20.12 2.52
N ALA A 122 -10.07 -19.29 1.68
CA ALA A 122 -9.95 -17.85 1.93
C ALA A 122 -11.33 -17.18 2.00
N HIS A 123 -12.26 -17.54 1.11
CA HIS A 123 -13.65 -17.08 1.17
C HIS A 123 -14.34 -17.49 2.47
N ILE A 124 -14.24 -18.77 2.86
CA ILE A 124 -14.81 -19.27 4.12
C ILE A 124 -14.29 -18.44 5.30
N ILE A 125 -12.98 -18.18 5.38
CA ILE A 125 -12.38 -17.40 6.47
C ILE A 125 -12.92 -15.97 6.50
N VAL A 126 -12.91 -15.25 5.37
CA VAL A 126 -13.40 -13.87 5.30
C VAL A 126 -14.86 -13.78 5.73
N ARG A 127 -15.68 -14.75 5.32
CA ARG A 127 -17.09 -14.86 5.72
C ARG A 127 -17.26 -15.18 7.19
N LEU A 128 -16.53 -16.17 7.72
CA LEU A 128 -16.58 -16.53 9.14
C LEU A 128 -16.18 -15.37 10.05
N VAL A 129 -15.12 -14.63 9.73
CA VAL A 129 -14.69 -13.46 10.51
C VAL A 129 -15.75 -12.36 10.50
N SER A 130 -16.49 -12.23 9.40
CA SER A 130 -17.57 -11.24 9.29
C SER A 130 -18.84 -11.68 10.04
N LEU A 131 -19.17 -12.97 9.96
CA LEU A 131 -20.38 -13.57 10.53
C LEU A 131 -20.28 -13.76 12.05
N ASP A 132 -19.21 -14.41 12.51
CA ASP A 132 -18.87 -14.56 13.91
C ASP A 132 -17.41 -14.19 14.12
N PRO A 133 -17.14 -12.92 14.46
CA PRO A 133 -15.78 -12.47 14.68
C PRO A 133 -15.04 -13.30 15.75
N SER A 134 -15.74 -13.90 16.73
CA SER A 134 -15.10 -14.69 17.80
C SER A 134 -14.39 -15.94 17.28
N PHE A 135 -14.69 -16.36 16.05
CA PHE A 135 -14.01 -17.45 15.35
C PHE A 135 -12.51 -17.18 15.14
N LEU A 136 -12.07 -15.92 15.14
CA LEU A 136 -10.65 -15.56 15.12
C LEU A 136 -9.85 -16.27 16.23
N LYS A 137 -10.47 -16.57 17.38
CA LYS A 137 -9.81 -17.34 18.46
C LYS A 137 -9.35 -18.72 18.01
N VAL A 138 -10.03 -19.33 17.04
CA VAL A 138 -9.67 -20.63 16.45
C VAL A 138 -8.40 -20.50 15.62
N PHE A 139 -8.34 -19.52 14.69
CA PHE A 139 -7.19 -19.33 13.80
C PHE A 139 -5.89 -18.97 14.55
N TYR A 140 -6.04 -18.35 15.72
CA TYR A 140 -4.92 -17.89 16.55
C TYR A 140 -4.44 -18.95 17.55
N VAL A 141 -5.08 -20.12 17.62
CA VAL A 141 -4.53 -21.26 18.38
C VAL A 141 -3.16 -21.63 17.77
N PRO A 142 -2.09 -21.82 18.57
CA PRO A 142 -0.77 -22.11 18.02
C PRO A 142 -0.70 -23.33 17.11
N SER A 143 -1.49 -24.38 17.40
CA SER A 143 -1.57 -25.61 16.61
C SER A 143 -2.43 -25.49 15.35
N ASP A 144 -3.20 -24.41 15.21
CA ASP A 144 -4.04 -24.19 14.03
C ASP A 144 -3.18 -23.77 12.82
N LEU A 145 -3.51 -24.35 11.66
CA LEU A 145 -2.74 -24.26 10.41
C LEU A 145 -3.39 -23.35 9.37
N THR A 146 -4.51 -22.69 9.68
CA THR A 146 -5.25 -21.89 8.70
C THR A 146 -4.40 -20.80 8.06
N ILE A 147 -3.68 -20.03 8.86
CA ILE A 147 -2.85 -18.91 8.36
C ILE A 147 -1.74 -19.45 7.45
N GLN A 148 -1.10 -20.55 7.83
CA GLN A 148 -0.06 -21.20 7.07
C GLN A 148 -0.59 -21.72 5.72
N ILE A 149 -1.78 -22.33 5.71
CA ILE A 149 -2.43 -22.83 4.50
C ILE A 149 -2.74 -21.67 3.54
N ILE A 150 -3.36 -20.59 4.03
CA ILE A 150 -3.68 -19.44 3.18
C ILE A 150 -2.42 -18.73 2.68
N ALA A 151 -1.40 -18.55 3.52
CA ALA A 151 -0.13 -17.95 3.09
C ALA A 151 0.56 -18.79 2.01
N ARG A 152 0.48 -20.12 2.10
CA ARG A 152 0.95 -21.01 1.03
C ARG A 152 0.13 -20.85 -0.25
N HIS A 153 -1.20 -20.88 -0.15
CA HIS A 153 -2.07 -20.70 -1.31
C HIS A 153 -1.77 -19.37 -2.00
N TRP A 154 -1.69 -18.28 -1.22
CA TRP A 154 -1.30 -16.95 -1.72
C TRP A 154 0.04 -17.00 -2.46
N LYS A 155 1.07 -17.59 -1.87
CA LYS A 155 2.42 -17.68 -2.45
C LYS A 155 2.45 -18.44 -3.79
N ASP A 156 1.63 -19.48 -3.92
CA ASP A 156 1.56 -20.32 -5.12
C ASP A 156 0.42 -19.91 -6.06
N SER A 157 -0.29 -18.81 -5.78
CA SER A 157 -1.33 -18.24 -6.64
C SER A 157 -0.73 -17.73 -7.96
N LEU A 158 -1.46 -17.93 -9.06
CA LEU A 158 -0.99 -17.58 -10.41
C LEU A 158 -1.94 -16.65 -11.15
N ALA A 159 -3.19 -16.52 -10.69
CA ALA A 159 -4.20 -15.69 -11.31
C ALA A 159 -4.45 -14.45 -10.45
N GLY A 160 -4.92 -13.36 -11.08
CA GLY A 160 -5.26 -12.15 -10.32
C GLY A 160 -6.34 -12.42 -9.26
N GLU A 161 -7.26 -13.34 -9.53
CA GLU A 161 -8.37 -13.70 -8.63
C GLU A 161 -7.91 -14.47 -7.39
N ASP A 162 -7.06 -15.50 -7.52
CA ASP A 162 -6.59 -16.23 -6.34
C ASP A 162 -5.60 -15.43 -5.50
N ILE A 163 -4.76 -14.61 -6.14
CA ILE A 163 -3.91 -13.63 -5.42
C ILE A 163 -4.80 -12.66 -4.62
N ASP A 164 -5.80 -12.02 -5.25
CA ASP A 164 -6.68 -11.03 -4.59
C ASP A 164 -7.39 -11.63 -3.37
N ILE A 165 -8.10 -12.75 -3.54
CA ILE A 165 -8.92 -13.33 -2.47
C ILE A 165 -8.05 -13.86 -1.31
N THR A 166 -6.92 -14.50 -1.61
CA THR A 166 -6.02 -15.00 -0.56
C THR A 166 -5.34 -13.84 0.18
N ALA A 167 -4.97 -12.76 -0.51
CA ALA A 167 -4.47 -11.54 0.12
C ALA A 167 -5.53 -10.86 1.00
N VAL A 168 -6.80 -10.78 0.57
CA VAL A 168 -7.92 -10.29 1.41
C VAL A 168 -8.05 -11.11 2.70
N ALA A 169 -7.97 -12.44 2.60
CA ALA A 169 -8.07 -13.30 3.77
C ALA A 169 -6.90 -13.05 4.75
N LEU A 170 -5.67 -12.96 4.26
CA LEU A 170 -4.50 -12.64 5.10
C LEU A 170 -4.59 -11.24 5.71
N LEU A 171 -5.07 -10.26 4.95
CA LEU A 171 -5.31 -8.90 5.41
C LEU A 171 -6.35 -8.86 6.56
N ALA A 172 -7.47 -9.56 6.40
CA ALA A 172 -8.51 -9.68 7.43
C ALA A 172 -7.98 -10.33 8.72
N LEU A 173 -7.02 -11.24 8.58
CA LEU A 173 -6.34 -11.88 9.71
C LEU A 173 -5.33 -10.93 10.37
N LEU A 174 -4.54 -10.16 9.60
CA LEU A 174 -3.56 -9.20 10.13
C LEU A 174 -4.17 -8.02 10.89
N ARG A 175 -5.34 -7.53 10.46
CA ARG A 175 -6.07 -6.43 11.11
C ARG A 175 -7.49 -6.84 11.53
N PRO A 176 -7.62 -7.62 12.62
CA PRO A 176 -8.95 -7.97 13.13
C PRO A 176 -9.63 -6.71 13.68
N ARG A 177 -10.64 -6.19 12.98
CA ARG A 177 -11.35 -4.94 13.35
C ARG A 177 -12.06 -5.00 14.71
N THR A 178 -12.37 -6.20 15.18
CA THR A 178 -13.34 -6.45 16.26
C THR A 178 -12.72 -7.01 17.53
N PHE A 179 -11.45 -7.43 17.51
CA PHE A 179 -10.76 -7.89 18.70
C PHE A 179 -9.39 -7.27 18.80
N ASN A 180 -9.04 -6.89 20.03
CA ASN A 180 -7.66 -6.61 20.44
C ASN A 180 -6.83 -7.92 20.47
N LEU A 181 -6.98 -8.78 19.46
CA LEU A 181 -6.14 -9.95 19.31
C LEU A 181 -4.74 -9.47 18.95
N PRO A 182 -3.71 -9.91 19.68
CA PRO A 182 -2.35 -9.51 19.39
C PRO A 182 -1.96 -9.97 17.97
N PRO A 183 -1.55 -9.06 17.06
CA PRO A 183 -1.04 -9.45 15.74
C PRO A 183 0.25 -10.30 15.82
N LYS A 184 0.82 -10.43 17.03
CA LYS A 184 2.11 -11.09 17.38
C LYS A 184 2.29 -12.50 16.86
N LYS A 185 1.22 -13.22 16.58
CA LYS A 185 1.30 -14.66 16.27
C LYS A 185 1.05 -14.98 14.80
N ILE A 186 0.80 -13.97 13.98
CA ILE A 186 0.38 -14.17 12.59
C ILE A 186 1.57 -14.24 11.68
N LEU A 187 2.53 -13.32 11.82
CA LEU A 187 3.66 -13.22 10.90
C LEU A 187 4.53 -14.49 10.90
N PRO A 188 4.89 -15.11 12.06
CA PRO A 188 5.54 -16.42 12.07
C PRO A 188 4.76 -17.52 11.33
N LYS A 189 3.43 -17.50 11.40
CA LYS A 189 2.57 -18.45 10.68
C LYS A 189 2.56 -18.18 9.17
N ILE A 190 2.54 -16.91 8.75
CA ILE A 190 2.68 -16.54 7.33
C ILE A 190 4.03 -17.03 6.79
N LEU A 191 5.12 -16.78 7.53
CA LEU A 191 6.49 -17.20 7.17
C LEU A 191 6.60 -18.73 7.03
N LEU A 192 6.01 -19.48 7.95
CA LEU A 192 5.95 -20.94 7.84
C LEU A 192 5.11 -21.42 6.64
N GLY A 193 4.03 -20.70 6.31
CA GLY A 193 3.18 -21.00 5.16
C GLY A 193 3.91 -20.84 3.82
N VAL A 194 4.63 -19.74 3.63
CA VAL A 194 5.36 -19.46 2.38
C VAL A 194 6.57 -20.37 2.15
N THR A 195 7.14 -20.95 3.21
CA THR A 195 8.20 -21.96 3.09
C THR A 195 7.99 -23.10 4.08
N PRO A 196 7.15 -24.09 3.71
CA PRO A 196 6.75 -25.14 4.62
C PRO A 196 7.80 -26.25 4.79
N VAL A 197 8.94 -26.16 4.09
CA VAL A 197 10.00 -27.18 4.09
C VAL A 197 11.01 -26.88 5.18
N PRO A 198 11.09 -27.69 6.26
CA PRO A 198 12.20 -27.61 7.20
C PRO A 198 13.49 -28.11 6.54
N PRO A 199 14.66 -27.55 6.87
CA PRO A 199 14.94 -26.54 7.90
C PRO A 199 15.13 -25.12 7.33
N ALA A 200 14.12 -24.54 6.68
CA ALA A 200 14.23 -23.14 6.25
C ALA A 200 14.42 -22.20 7.44
N THR A 201 15.40 -21.29 7.35
CA THR A 201 15.60 -20.23 8.35
C THR A 201 14.54 -19.13 8.19
N THR A 202 14.25 -18.38 9.25
CA THR A 202 13.32 -17.25 9.21
C THR A 202 13.71 -16.21 8.14
N ALA A 203 15.01 -16.00 7.93
CA ALA A 203 15.52 -15.14 6.86
C ALA A 203 15.21 -15.67 5.46
N ALA A 204 15.33 -17.00 5.23
CA ALA A 204 14.97 -17.60 3.94
C ALA A 204 13.45 -17.53 3.68
N GLN A 205 12.65 -17.71 4.73
CA GLN A 205 11.19 -17.52 4.70
C GLN A 205 10.82 -16.07 4.36
N ALA A 206 11.44 -15.10 5.03
CA ALA A 206 11.23 -13.67 4.77
C ALA A 206 11.60 -13.30 3.33
N ASN A 207 12.74 -13.76 2.82
CA ASN A 207 13.14 -13.54 1.43
C ASN A 207 12.14 -14.16 0.45
N THR A 208 11.63 -15.36 0.74
CA THR A 208 10.60 -16.02 -0.07
C THR A 208 9.29 -15.22 -0.07
N LEU A 209 8.85 -14.73 1.10
CA LEU A 209 7.66 -13.88 1.24
C LEU A 209 7.78 -12.63 0.35
N ILE A 210 8.91 -11.93 0.43
CA ILE A 210 9.15 -10.71 -0.37
C ILE A 210 9.29 -11.02 -1.86
N ALA A 211 9.91 -12.14 -2.23
CA ALA A 211 10.01 -12.58 -3.61
C ALA A 211 8.65 -12.91 -4.22
N SER A 212 7.78 -13.62 -3.50
CA SER A 212 6.41 -13.94 -3.94
C SER A 212 5.57 -12.67 -4.14
N PHE A 213 5.60 -11.76 -3.17
CA PHE A 213 4.93 -10.46 -3.30
C PHE A 213 5.41 -9.68 -4.54
N THR A 214 6.74 -9.66 -4.76
CA THR A 214 7.35 -9.01 -5.92
C THR A 214 6.87 -9.65 -7.22
N ALA A 215 6.78 -10.99 -7.28
CA ALA A 215 6.28 -11.71 -8.43
C ALA A 215 4.83 -11.34 -8.72
N HIS A 216 3.94 -11.40 -7.72
CA HIS A 216 2.53 -11.05 -7.88
C HIS A 216 2.35 -9.65 -8.45
N LEU A 217 3.02 -8.63 -7.89
CA LEU A 217 2.89 -7.25 -8.36
C LEU A 217 3.23 -7.04 -9.84
N ASN A 218 4.00 -7.94 -10.46
CA ASN A 218 4.29 -7.87 -11.90
C ASN A 218 3.11 -8.30 -12.78
N ASP A 219 2.30 -9.24 -12.29
CA ASP A 219 1.30 -9.94 -13.10
C ASP A 219 -0.14 -9.49 -12.79
N LEU A 220 -0.34 -8.68 -11.75
CA LEU A 220 -1.66 -8.23 -11.32
C LEU A 220 -2.26 -7.09 -12.17
N GLY A 221 -3.58 -7.16 -12.34
CA GLY A 221 -4.42 -6.05 -12.79
C GLY A 221 -4.64 -5.00 -11.68
N PRO A 222 -5.10 -3.77 -12.02
CA PRO A 222 -5.12 -2.63 -11.10
C PRO A 222 -5.82 -2.88 -9.76
N ARG A 223 -7.00 -3.53 -9.79
CA ARG A 223 -7.78 -3.84 -8.57
C ARG A 223 -7.02 -4.78 -7.64
N ALA A 224 -6.56 -5.92 -8.15
CA ALA A 224 -5.83 -6.90 -7.37
C ALA A 224 -4.51 -6.33 -6.85
N THR A 225 -3.82 -5.48 -7.64
CA THR A 225 -2.65 -4.75 -7.16
C THR A 225 -2.97 -3.87 -5.94
N CYS A 226 -4.14 -3.23 -5.89
CA CYS A 226 -4.53 -2.42 -4.72
C CYS A 226 -4.68 -3.26 -3.45
N THR A 227 -5.33 -4.42 -3.55
CA THR A 227 -5.47 -5.37 -2.44
C THR A 227 -4.11 -5.90 -1.98
N GLU A 228 -3.27 -6.33 -2.92
CA GLU A 228 -1.93 -6.85 -2.64
C GLU A 228 -1.09 -5.77 -1.92
N MET A 229 -1.16 -4.51 -2.38
CA MET A 229 -0.52 -3.38 -1.70
C MET A 229 -1.09 -3.07 -0.30
N HIS A 230 -2.39 -3.27 -0.06
CA HIS A 230 -2.97 -3.19 1.29
C HIS A 230 -2.38 -4.28 2.20
N PHE A 231 -2.39 -5.52 1.73
CA PHE A 231 -1.82 -6.65 2.47
C PHE A 231 -0.36 -6.38 2.83
N PHE A 232 0.46 -5.91 1.89
CA PHE A 232 1.86 -5.58 2.14
C PHE A 232 2.06 -4.41 3.08
N SER A 233 1.25 -3.36 2.97
CA SER A 233 1.32 -2.23 3.92
C SER A 233 1.06 -2.68 5.35
N ASP A 234 0.16 -3.63 5.55
CA ASP A 234 -0.21 -4.15 6.86
C ASP A 234 0.84 -5.13 7.38
N LEU A 235 1.40 -5.93 6.48
CA LEU A 235 2.55 -6.79 6.75
C LEU A 235 3.76 -5.98 7.24
N VAL A 236 4.10 -4.89 6.54
CA VAL A 236 5.15 -3.93 6.92
C VAL A 236 4.85 -3.37 8.32
N TYR A 237 3.63 -2.88 8.55
CA TYR A 237 3.27 -2.32 9.85
C TYR A 237 3.50 -3.34 10.98
N VAL A 238 3.02 -4.58 10.82
CA VAL A 238 3.18 -5.65 11.83
C VAL A 238 4.64 -6.06 12.01
N ALA A 239 5.43 -6.10 10.92
CA ALA A 239 6.84 -6.46 10.98
C ALA A 239 7.68 -5.45 11.76
N TRP A 240 7.30 -4.17 11.79
CA TRP A 240 8.06 -3.10 12.46
C TRP A 240 7.57 -2.73 13.88
N HIS A 241 6.31 -3.01 14.24
CA HIS A 241 5.70 -2.45 15.46
C HIS A 241 5.44 -3.47 16.57
N GLY A 242 5.87 -3.14 17.79
CA GLY A 242 5.52 -3.85 19.04
C GLY A 242 6.38 -5.10 19.31
N ASP A 243 5.98 -5.92 20.29
CA ASP A 243 6.65 -7.22 20.58
C ASP A 243 6.48 -8.27 19.45
N THR A 244 6.07 -7.83 18.25
CA THR A 244 5.81 -8.63 17.03
C THR A 244 6.81 -8.32 15.94
N ALA A 245 7.83 -7.53 16.26
CA ALA A 245 8.83 -7.18 15.28
C ALA A 245 9.49 -8.45 14.75
N GLU A 246 9.47 -8.62 13.43
CA GLU A 246 10.12 -9.73 12.73
C GLU A 246 11.27 -9.12 11.93
N PRO A 247 12.46 -8.95 12.56
CA PRO A 247 13.56 -8.19 11.98
C PRO A 247 14.04 -8.80 10.66
N GLU A 248 13.88 -10.11 10.47
CA GLU A 248 14.19 -10.79 9.21
C GLU A 248 13.30 -10.31 8.06
N VAL A 249 12.01 -10.05 8.32
CA VAL A 249 11.07 -9.51 7.32
C VAL A 249 11.44 -8.07 6.99
N CYS A 250 11.72 -7.24 8.00
CA CYS A 250 12.22 -5.88 7.79
C CYS A 250 13.51 -5.89 6.94
N THR A 251 14.48 -6.74 7.30
CA THR A 251 15.75 -6.86 6.58
C THR A 251 15.55 -7.30 5.13
N ALA A 252 14.67 -8.29 4.88
CA ALA A 252 14.33 -8.74 3.54
C ALA A 252 13.71 -7.60 2.69
N ILE A 253 12.83 -6.78 3.28
CA ILE A 253 12.25 -5.60 2.61
C ILE A 253 13.31 -4.55 2.29
N LEU A 254 14.17 -4.23 3.26
CA LEU A 254 15.21 -3.21 3.12
C LEU A 254 16.27 -3.57 2.08
N THR A 255 16.55 -4.86 1.88
CA THR A 255 17.62 -5.35 1.00
C THR A 255 17.13 -5.84 -0.37
N SER A 256 15.81 -5.98 -0.57
CA SER A 256 15.24 -6.50 -1.82
C SER A 256 15.21 -5.47 -2.94
N LYS A 257 16.27 -5.42 -3.76
CA LYS A 257 16.28 -4.63 -5.01
C LYS A 257 15.08 -4.96 -5.94
N PRO A 258 14.70 -6.24 -6.17
CA PRO A 258 13.57 -6.57 -7.04
C PRO A 258 12.23 -5.98 -6.57
N LEU A 259 12.01 -5.94 -5.25
CA LEU A 259 10.81 -5.32 -4.67
C LEU A 259 10.74 -3.83 -5.04
N TRP A 260 11.79 -3.07 -4.72
CA TRP A 260 11.81 -1.62 -4.94
C TRP A 260 11.68 -1.27 -6.42
N ASN A 261 12.34 -2.00 -7.30
CA ASN A 261 12.16 -1.87 -8.75
C ASN A 261 10.73 -2.10 -9.21
N THR A 262 10.05 -3.07 -8.61
CA THR A 262 8.64 -3.37 -8.91
C THR A 262 7.73 -2.25 -8.41
N LEU A 263 7.96 -1.73 -7.21
CA LEU A 263 7.21 -0.58 -6.66
C LEU A 263 7.42 0.69 -7.49
N PHE A 264 8.64 0.96 -7.98
CA PHE A 264 8.90 2.12 -8.83
C PHE A 264 8.24 1.99 -10.21
N ARG A 265 8.26 0.78 -10.80
CA ARG A 265 7.49 0.50 -12.03
C ARG A 265 6.00 0.66 -11.81
N LEU A 266 5.48 0.23 -10.67
CA LEU A 266 4.08 0.40 -10.31
C LEU A 266 3.72 1.88 -10.17
N LEU A 267 4.56 2.69 -9.53
CA LEU A 267 4.40 4.14 -9.46
C LEU A 267 4.35 4.76 -10.87
N LYS A 268 5.22 4.31 -11.79
CA LYS A 268 5.26 4.75 -13.20
C LYS A 268 4.03 4.35 -14.00
N LYS A 269 3.57 3.11 -13.83
CA LYS A 269 2.34 2.62 -14.44
C LYS A 269 1.13 3.42 -13.93
N ALA A 270 1.06 3.67 -12.62
CA ALA A 270 -0.04 4.39 -12.00
C ALA A 270 -0.07 5.89 -12.37
N SER A 271 1.08 6.55 -12.59
CA SER A 271 1.12 7.96 -13.01
C SER A 271 0.76 8.16 -14.49
N THR A 272 1.00 7.16 -15.34
CA THR A 272 0.79 7.26 -16.78
C THR A 272 -0.70 7.16 -17.12
N PRO A 273 -1.32 8.14 -17.81
CA PRO A 273 -2.70 8.03 -18.25
C PRO A 273 -2.91 6.80 -19.12
N SER A 274 -3.93 5.98 -18.84
CA SER A 274 -4.30 4.88 -19.74
C SER A 274 -4.78 5.46 -21.07
N SER A 275 -4.29 4.92 -22.18
CA SER A 275 -4.75 5.30 -23.53
C SER A 275 -6.24 5.03 -23.74
N GLU A 276 -6.81 4.11 -22.98
CA GLU A 276 -8.24 3.78 -23.01
C GLU A 276 -9.09 4.78 -22.23
N ALA A 277 -8.48 5.60 -21.37
CA ALA A 277 -9.17 6.54 -20.48
C ALA A 277 -9.35 7.95 -21.07
N VAL A 278 -9.12 8.14 -22.38
CA VAL A 278 -9.21 9.47 -23.03
C VAL A 278 -10.62 10.07 -22.92
N ASN A 279 -11.65 9.26 -22.63
CA ASN A 279 -13.04 9.70 -22.50
C ASN A 279 -13.73 9.37 -21.17
N SER A 280 -13.03 8.77 -20.19
CA SER A 280 -13.65 8.35 -18.91
C SER A 280 -13.12 9.13 -17.71
N GLU A 281 -13.90 10.13 -17.28
CA GLU A 281 -14.06 10.61 -15.88
C GLU A 281 -12.77 10.92 -15.06
N PRO A 282 -12.85 11.40 -13.79
CA PRO A 282 -11.66 11.74 -12.98
C PRO A 282 -10.66 10.59 -12.86
N PRO A 283 -9.38 10.87 -12.50
CA PRO A 283 -8.34 9.85 -12.38
C PRO A 283 -8.84 8.67 -11.55
N ASP A 284 -8.86 7.49 -12.17
CA ASP A 284 -9.26 6.22 -11.57
C ASP A 284 -8.80 6.15 -10.12
N ASN A 285 -9.75 6.04 -9.18
CA ASN A 285 -9.50 6.00 -7.73
C ASN A 285 -8.41 4.97 -7.38
N ASN A 286 -8.31 3.88 -8.14
CA ASN A 286 -7.27 2.87 -7.96
C ASN A 286 -5.86 3.43 -8.21
N ARG A 287 -5.67 4.27 -9.24
CA ARG A 287 -4.37 4.88 -9.56
C ARG A 287 -3.92 5.84 -8.46
N ALA A 288 -4.82 6.72 -8.02
CA ALA A 288 -4.56 7.65 -6.92
C ALA A 288 -4.20 6.89 -5.64
N TYR A 289 -4.98 5.84 -5.34
CA TYR A 289 -4.74 4.96 -4.21
C TYR A 289 -3.36 4.26 -4.29
N LEU A 290 -2.98 3.72 -5.46
CA LEU A 290 -1.69 3.07 -5.65
C LEU A 290 -0.51 4.03 -5.48
N VAL A 291 -0.58 5.23 -6.08
CA VAL A 291 0.45 6.26 -5.92
C VAL A 291 0.63 6.62 -4.45
N ASN A 292 -0.46 6.92 -3.76
CA ASN A 292 -0.42 7.30 -2.35
C ASN A 292 0.09 6.16 -1.46
N THR A 293 -0.28 4.91 -1.76
CA THR A 293 0.15 3.75 -0.99
C THR A 293 1.64 3.48 -1.17
N VAL A 294 2.16 3.53 -2.40
CA VAL A 294 3.60 3.35 -2.66
C VAL A 294 4.42 4.47 -2.01
N MET A 295 4.01 5.74 -2.17
CA MET A 295 4.71 6.88 -1.57
C MET A 295 4.71 6.83 -0.04
N ARG A 296 3.57 6.46 0.56
CA ARG A 296 3.45 6.26 2.01
C ARG A 296 4.38 5.14 2.49
N LEU A 297 4.37 3.99 1.81
CA LEU A 297 5.23 2.86 2.16
C LEU A 297 6.71 3.21 2.09
N MET A 298 7.13 3.90 1.05
CA MET A 298 8.51 4.40 0.94
C MET A 298 8.86 5.26 2.16
N LYS A 299 8.04 6.28 2.45
CA LYS A 299 8.27 7.18 3.59
C LYS A 299 8.33 6.41 4.92
N ASP A 300 7.34 5.56 5.19
CA ASP A 300 7.24 4.80 6.45
C ASP A 300 8.43 3.83 6.61
N ILE A 301 8.76 3.05 5.57
CA ILE A 301 9.86 2.08 5.63
C ILE A 301 11.21 2.80 5.82
N LEU A 302 11.47 3.90 5.11
CA LEU A 302 12.71 4.64 5.29
C LEU A 302 12.81 5.26 6.69
N TYR A 303 11.71 5.86 7.18
CA TYR A 303 11.66 6.42 8.52
C TYR A 303 12.00 5.37 9.57
N HIS A 304 11.35 4.19 9.51
CA HIS A 304 11.63 3.12 10.46
C HIS A 304 13.01 2.50 10.30
N ALA A 305 13.53 2.37 9.07
CA ALA A 305 14.89 1.90 8.83
C ALA A 305 15.91 2.83 9.48
N SER A 306 15.78 4.14 9.25
CA SER A 306 16.62 5.15 9.86
C SER A 306 16.51 5.19 11.39
N ALA A 307 15.32 5.02 11.94
CA ALA A 307 15.10 4.97 13.38
C ALA A 307 15.71 3.71 14.04
N ALA A 308 15.76 2.58 13.31
CA ALA A 308 16.41 1.36 13.78
C ALA A 308 17.95 1.46 13.74
N GLY A 309 18.49 2.21 12.78
CA GLY A 309 19.91 2.49 12.68
C GLY A 309 20.29 3.19 11.38
N SER A 310 21.33 4.01 11.42
CA SER A 310 21.79 4.78 10.25
C SER A 310 22.27 3.88 9.10
N LYS A 311 22.73 2.65 9.39
CA LYS A 311 23.21 1.69 8.38
C LYS A 311 22.06 1.10 7.55
N GLU A 312 20.95 0.80 8.20
CA GLU A 312 19.74 0.24 7.61
C GLU A 312 19.10 1.25 6.66
N GLY A 313 18.91 2.49 7.13
CA GLY A 313 18.45 3.61 6.32
C GLY A 313 19.37 3.91 5.14
N GLU A 314 20.71 3.91 5.37
CA GLU A 314 21.70 4.08 4.30
C GLU A 314 21.62 2.99 3.24
N SER A 315 21.52 1.71 3.63
CA SER A 315 21.44 0.60 2.67
C SER A 315 20.21 0.72 1.77
N LEU A 316 19.05 1.09 2.35
CA LEU A 316 17.82 1.30 1.60
C LEU A 316 17.94 2.49 0.64
N ALA A 317 18.43 3.64 1.14
CA ALA A 317 18.61 4.84 0.33
C ALA A 317 19.59 4.59 -0.84
N ARG A 318 20.64 3.80 -0.61
CA ARG A 318 21.58 3.37 -1.65
C ARG A 318 20.85 2.61 -2.76
N ILE A 319 20.01 1.62 -2.42
CA ILE A 319 19.20 0.89 -3.39
C ILE A 319 18.33 1.87 -4.18
N TRP A 320 17.63 2.79 -3.53
CA TRP A 320 16.76 3.75 -4.23
C TRP A 320 17.51 4.68 -5.19
N VAL A 321 18.71 5.12 -4.81
CA VAL A 321 19.57 5.93 -5.69
C VAL A 321 20.08 5.12 -6.88
N GLU A 322 20.55 3.89 -6.65
CA GLU A 322 21.05 2.98 -7.69
C GLU A 322 19.93 2.57 -8.68
N GLU A 323 18.73 2.33 -8.17
CA GLU A 323 17.53 2.01 -8.96
C GLU A 323 16.81 3.27 -9.51
N ASN A 324 17.50 4.42 -9.50
CA ASN A 324 17.09 5.67 -10.15
C ASN A 324 15.72 6.22 -9.70
N LEU A 325 15.37 6.10 -8.41
CA LEU A 325 14.13 6.66 -7.86
C LEU A 325 13.94 8.13 -8.25
N PHE A 326 14.97 8.96 -8.05
CA PHE A 326 14.87 10.39 -8.35
C PHE A 326 14.73 10.68 -9.84
N GLY A 327 15.21 9.81 -10.73
CA GLY A 327 14.95 9.91 -12.17
C GLY A 327 13.50 9.63 -12.50
N ILE A 328 12.92 8.61 -11.87
CA ILE A 328 11.52 8.23 -12.04
C ILE A 328 10.59 9.34 -11.54
N LEU A 329 10.87 9.91 -10.35
CA LEU A 329 10.13 11.06 -9.82
C LEU A 329 10.23 12.28 -10.74
N ASP A 330 11.42 12.63 -11.22
CA ASP A 330 11.64 13.78 -12.12
C ASP A 330 10.94 13.60 -13.48
N GLU A 331 10.84 12.37 -13.99
CA GLU A 331 10.09 12.05 -15.21
C GLU A 331 8.57 12.24 -15.03
N MET A 332 8.03 11.80 -13.89
CA MET A 332 6.59 11.62 -13.66
C MET A 332 5.95 12.70 -12.79
N LEU A 333 6.72 13.66 -12.29
CA LEU A 333 6.26 14.58 -11.27
C LEU A 333 4.98 15.33 -11.68
N GLU A 334 4.91 15.81 -12.93
CA GLU A 334 3.75 16.56 -13.43
C GLU A 334 2.45 15.75 -13.40
N GLN A 335 2.54 14.44 -13.65
CA GLN A 335 1.41 13.53 -13.57
C GLN A 335 1.07 13.21 -12.11
N LEU A 336 2.08 13.02 -11.27
CA LEU A 336 1.91 12.70 -9.85
C LEU A 336 1.23 13.83 -9.07
N LEU A 337 1.55 15.09 -9.40
CA LEU A 337 0.95 16.29 -8.80
C LEU A 337 -0.57 16.44 -9.06
N LYS A 338 -1.14 15.60 -9.94
CA LYS A 338 -2.59 15.55 -10.14
C LYS A 338 -3.31 14.74 -9.05
N PHE A 339 -2.60 13.89 -8.31
CA PHE A 339 -3.18 13.07 -7.26
C PHE A 339 -3.25 13.82 -5.94
N THR A 340 -4.42 13.76 -5.30
CA THR A 340 -4.64 14.42 -4.01
C THR A 340 -3.76 13.78 -2.93
N GLY A 341 -3.07 14.61 -2.15
CA GLY A 341 -2.18 14.20 -1.06
C GLY A 341 -0.75 13.84 -1.49
N PHE A 342 -0.45 13.83 -2.79
CA PHE A 342 0.89 13.48 -3.27
C PHE A 342 1.97 14.44 -2.77
N THR A 343 1.73 15.77 -2.78
CA THR A 343 2.72 16.76 -2.33
C THR A 343 3.05 16.63 -0.85
N MET A 344 2.04 16.37 0.00
CA MET A 344 2.24 16.05 1.41
C MET A 344 3.12 14.80 1.60
N LEU A 345 2.84 13.72 0.87
CA LEU A 345 3.64 12.49 0.96
C LEU A 345 5.07 12.67 0.44
N LEU A 346 5.22 13.43 -0.65
CA LEU A 346 6.53 13.77 -1.20
C LEU A 346 7.34 14.61 -0.20
N LYS A 347 6.75 15.64 0.40
CA LYS A 347 7.36 16.48 1.43
C LYS A 347 7.90 15.62 2.58
N HIS A 348 7.06 14.78 3.18
CA HIS A 348 7.48 13.91 4.29
C HIS A 348 8.57 12.93 3.87
N LEU A 349 8.51 12.36 2.67
CA LEU A 349 9.56 11.48 2.16
C LEU A 349 10.90 12.23 2.06
N LEU A 350 10.87 13.46 1.52
CA LEU A 350 12.06 14.30 1.36
C LEU A 350 12.67 14.71 2.69
N GLU A 351 11.84 15.07 3.68
CA GLU A 351 12.29 15.37 5.04
C GLU A 351 13.00 14.18 5.68
N VAL A 352 12.42 12.98 5.60
CA VAL A 352 13.07 11.76 6.11
C VAL A 352 14.42 11.53 5.43
N VAL A 353 14.52 11.76 4.11
CA VAL A 353 15.80 11.65 3.39
C VAL A 353 16.80 12.71 3.87
N VAL A 354 16.38 13.96 4.09
CA VAL A 354 17.28 15.03 4.57
C VAL A 354 17.76 14.73 5.99
N ASP A 355 16.82 14.54 6.91
CA ASP A 355 17.06 14.56 8.34
C ASP A 355 17.71 13.27 8.84
N HIS A 356 17.44 12.15 8.18
CA HIS A 356 17.88 10.84 8.65
C HIS A 356 18.82 10.09 7.69
N VAL A 357 18.93 10.53 6.44
CA VAL A 357 19.83 9.89 5.47
C VAL A 357 20.98 10.81 5.13
N VAL A 358 20.74 11.97 4.53
CA VAL A 358 21.82 12.81 3.99
C VAL A 358 22.67 13.47 5.08
N SER A 359 22.03 13.90 6.17
CA SER A 359 22.68 14.46 7.36
C SER A 359 23.68 13.49 8.00
N GLU A 360 23.32 12.21 8.07
CA GLU A 360 24.02 11.18 8.84
C GLU A 360 24.77 10.13 7.98
N CYS A 361 24.64 10.17 6.65
CA CYS A 361 25.16 9.11 5.79
C CYS A 361 26.69 9.05 5.69
N SER A 362 27.17 7.86 5.34
CA SER A 362 28.57 7.64 4.98
C SER A 362 29.01 8.48 3.76
N PRO A 363 30.32 8.79 3.64
CA PRO A 363 30.84 9.51 2.48
C PRO A 363 30.52 8.85 1.12
N PRO A 364 30.57 7.51 0.96
CA PRO A 364 30.14 6.85 -0.28
C PRO A 364 28.67 7.14 -0.65
N LEU A 365 27.74 7.05 0.30
CA LEU A 365 26.33 7.33 0.01
C LEU A 365 26.14 8.83 -0.32
N ARG A 366 26.82 9.73 0.40
CA ARG A 366 26.80 11.16 0.08
C ARG A 366 27.26 11.45 -1.35
N GLN A 367 28.29 10.75 -1.83
CA GLN A 367 28.77 10.88 -3.21
C GLN A 367 27.71 10.39 -4.22
N LEU A 368 27.01 9.30 -3.93
CA LEU A 368 25.90 8.83 -4.76
C LEU A 368 24.77 9.87 -4.84
N PHE A 369 24.38 10.46 -3.70
CA PHE A 369 23.41 11.56 -3.69
C PHE A 369 23.91 12.76 -4.49
N ARG A 370 25.16 13.18 -4.34
CA ARG A 370 25.75 14.26 -5.15
C ARG A 370 25.66 14.00 -6.65
N ALA A 371 25.78 12.74 -7.09
CA ALA A 371 25.61 12.40 -8.49
C ALA A 371 24.15 12.52 -8.98
N GLN A 372 23.17 12.50 -8.07
CA GLN A 372 21.75 12.66 -8.40
C GLN A 372 21.28 14.12 -8.47
N PHE A 373 22.04 15.05 -7.87
CA PHE A 373 21.66 16.45 -7.73
C PHE A 373 22.65 17.39 -8.46
N PRO A 374 22.20 18.57 -8.94
CA PRO A 374 20.84 19.11 -8.85
C PRO A 374 19.82 18.49 -9.84
N ARG A 375 18.52 18.67 -9.54
CA ARG A 375 17.39 18.36 -10.42
C ARG A 375 16.47 19.57 -10.59
N PHE A 376 16.92 20.55 -11.37
CA PHE A 376 16.19 21.80 -11.58
C PHE A 376 14.82 21.63 -12.24
N ARG A 377 14.64 20.59 -13.08
CA ARG A 377 13.34 20.27 -13.66
C ARG A 377 12.32 19.97 -12.56
N MET A 378 12.60 19.00 -11.70
CA MET A 378 11.71 18.63 -10.59
C MET A 378 11.37 19.83 -9.69
N LEU A 379 12.37 20.60 -9.25
CA LEU A 379 12.15 21.81 -8.45
C LEU A 379 11.27 22.84 -9.19
N GLY A 380 11.55 23.09 -10.47
CA GLY A 380 10.77 24.02 -11.28
C GLY A 380 9.33 23.57 -11.50
N VAL A 381 9.07 22.26 -11.64
CA VAL A 381 7.72 21.72 -11.73
C VAL A 381 6.96 21.95 -10.42
N LEU A 382 7.55 21.67 -9.26
CA LEU A 382 6.90 21.90 -7.96
C LEU A 382 6.55 23.38 -7.75
N ILE A 383 7.49 24.30 -8.02
CA ILE A 383 7.25 25.75 -7.91
C ILE A 383 6.13 26.19 -8.86
N ARG A 384 6.15 25.75 -10.13
CA ARG A 384 5.09 26.10 -11.08
C ARG A 384 3.73 25.57 -10.65
N HIS A 385 3.68 24.37 -10.08
CA HIS A 385 2.44 23.78 -9.56
C HIS A 385 1.87 24.60 -8.40
N HIS A 386 2.70 24.89 -7.40
CA HIS A 386 2.33 25.73 -6.26
C HIS A 386 1.83 27.12 -6.73
N MET A 387 2.56 27.80 -7.60
CA MET A 387 2.18 29.11 -8.13
C MET A 387 0.88 29.06 -8.94
N LYS A 388 0.63 27.97 -9.68
CA LYS A 388 -0.63 27.77 -10.38
C LYS A 388 -1.80 27.62 -9.39
N ARG A 389 -1.64 26.79 -8.36
CA ARG A 389 -2.64 26.57 -7.31
C ARG A 389 -2.97 27.83 -6.53
N LEU A 390 -1.96 28.61 -6.12
CA LEU A 390 -2.14 29.91 -5.48
C LEU A 390 -3.01 30.86 -6.32
N ARG A 391 -2.77 30.93 -7.64
CA ARG A 391 -3.59 31.76 -8.53
C ARG A 391 -5.03 31.28 -8.63
N GLU A 392 -5.24 29.96 -8.72
CA GLU A 392 -6.58 29.36 -8.75
C GLU A 392 -7.35 29.61 -7.45
N GLU A 393 -6.68 29.55 -6.31
CA GLU A 393 -7.26 29.82 -5.00
C GLU A 393 -7.60 31.30 -4.82
N LEU A 394 -6.66 32.20 -5.15
CA LEU A 394 -6.91 33.64 -5.11
C LEU A 394 -8.06 34.06 -6.02
N ALA A 395 -8.15 33.48 -7.23
CA ALA A 395 -9.26 33.71 -8.14
C ALA A 395 -10.60 33.22 -7.57
N ARG A 396 -10.60 32.06 -6.88
CA ARG A 396 -11.80 31.53 -6.22
C ARG A 396 -12.24 32.41 -5.06
N GLU A 397 -11.32 32.84 -4.19
CA GLU A 397 -11.62 33.75 -3.09
C GLU A 397 -12.17 35.08 -3.60
N GLN A 398 -11.59 35.60 -4.68
CA GLN A 398 -12.08 36.82 -5.31
C GLN A 398 -13.50 36.65 -5.84
N GLN A 399 -13.79 35.56 -6.55
CA GLN A 399 -15.13 35.23 -7.03
C GLN A 399 -16.13 35.08 -5.87
N GLU A 400 -15.74 34.42 -4.78
CA GLU A 400 -16.57 34.28 -3.58
C GLU A 400 -16.85 35.64 -2.90
N ARG A 401 -15.86 36.54 -2.89
CA ARG A 401 -16.03 37.92 -2.39
C ARG A 401 -17.00 38.72 -3.26
N GLU A 402 -16.90 38.62 -4.58
CA GLU A 402 -17.82 39.26 -5.53
C GLU A 402 -19.26 38.78 -5.32
N ILE A 403 -19.45 37.46 -5.20
CA ILE A 403 -20.76 36.86 -4.91
C ILE A 403 -21.30 37.38 -3.57
N ARG A 404 -20.45 37.44 -2.53
CA ARG A 404 -20.87 37.91 -1.19
C ARG A 404 -21.21 39.40 -1.16
N MET A 405 -20.52 40.23 -1.93
CA MET A 405 -20.74 41.68 -1.94
C MET A 405 -21.89 42.10 -2.86
N GLY A 406 -22.41 41.22 -3.73
CA GLY A 406 -23.50 41.54 -4.66
C GLY A 406 -23.14 42.61 -5.69
N VAL A 407 -21.85 42.93 -5.83
CA VAL A 407 -21.31 43.92 -6.75
C VAL A 407 -20.15 43.25 -7.50
N PRO A 408 -20.16 43.24 -8.85
CA PRO A 408 -19.01 42.78 -9.63
C PRO A 408 -17.81 43.66 -9.30
N PHE A 409 -16.77 43.08 -8.73
CA PHE A 409 -15.52 43.79 -8.51
C PHE A 409 -14.75 43.78 -9.84
N LEU A 410 -14.68 44.93 -10.51
CA LEU A 410 -13.90 45.05 -11.74
C LEU A 410 -12.42 44.84 -11.39
N VAL A 411 -11.84 43.73 -11.86
CA VAL A 411 -10.41 43.45 -11.72
C VAL A 411 -9.64 44.50 -12.51
N PRO A 412 -8.70 45.23 -11.90
CA PRO A 412 -7.79 46.06 -12.66
C PRO A 412 -7.03 45.18 -13.65
N THR A 413 -6.95 45.59 -14.91
CA THR A 413 -6.21 44.81 -15.90
C THR A 413 -4.73 44.77 -15.52
N THR A 414 -3.97 43.81 -16.05
CA THR A 414 -2.52 43.68 -15.77
C THR A 414 -1.71 44.96 -16.08
N GLU A 415 -2.25 45.92 -16.82
CA GLU A 415 -1.67 47.26 -17.03
C GLU A 415 -1.83 48.20 -15.82
N GLU A 416 -2.94 48.11 -15.07
CA GLU A 416 -3.25 49.00 -13.95
C GLU A 416 -2.52 48.61 -12.63
N MET A 417 -2.03 47.36 -12.54
CA MET A 417 -1.20 46.89 -11.43
C MET A 417 0.23 47.47 -11.43
N TRP A 418 0.68 48.12 -12.51
CA TRP A 418 2.04 48.69 -12.60
C TRP A 418 2.16 50.12 -12.04
N HIS A 419 1.08 50.72 -11.54
CA HIS A 419 1.20 51.93 -10.75
C HIS A 419 1.80 51.60 -9.37
N HIS A 420 2.89 52.31 -9.03
CA HIS A 420 3.74 52.07 -7.85
C HIS A 420 2.94 51.89 -6.55
N ASP A 421 1.87 52.66 -6.36
CA ASP A 421 1.03 52.63 -5.16
C ASP A 421 0.20 51.33 -5.04
N ASN A 422 -0.26 50.77 -6.18
CA ASN A 422 -0.97 49.48 -6.21
C ASN A 422 -0.02 48.31 -5.96
N ALA A 423 1.22 48.39 -6.45
CA ALA A 423 2.25 47.37 -6.21
C ALA A 423 2.68 47.34 -4.73
N VAL A 424 2.81 48.50 -4.08
CA VAL A 424 3.15 48.58 -2.64
C VAL A 424 2.00 48.05 -1.78
N ALA A 425 0.75 48.42 -2.09
CA ALA A 425 -0.42 47.89 -1.40
C ALA A 425 -0.57 46.36 -1.57
N PHE A 426 -0.31 45.86 -2.77
CA PHE A 426 -0.30 44.42 -3.06
C PHE A 426 0.80 43.68 -2.29
N MET A 427 2.04 44.19 -2.29
CA MET A 427 3.15 43.59 -1.52
C MET A 427 2.88 43.59 -0.02
N LYS A 428 2.26 44.65 0.51
CA LYS A 428 1.91 44.73 1.94
C LYS A 428 0.77 43.77 2.30
N ALA A 429 -0.24 43.64 1.44
CA ALA A 429 -1.29 42.65 1.61
C ALA A 429 -0.75 41.22 1.53
N GLN A 430 0.24 40.97 0.66
CA GLN A 430 0.92 39.69 0.56
C GLN A 430 1.72 39.38 1.84
N ASP A 431 2.41 40.36 2.41
CA ASP A 431 3.19 40.20 3.65
C ASP A 431 2.29 39.97 4.88
N GLU A 432 1.16 40.68 4.99
CA GLU A 432 0.16 40.46 6.04
C GLU A 432 -0.55 39.11 5.91
N MET A 433 -0.85 38.69 4.68
CA MET A 433 -1.41 37.36 4.40
C MET A 433 -0.41 36.26 4.76
N GLN A 434 0.86 36.43 4.37
CA GLN A 434 1.94 35.49 4.67
C GLN A 434 2.20 35.40 6.18
N LYS A 435 2.13 36.52 6.91
CA LYS A 435 2.22 36.54 8.37
C LYS A 435 1.08 35.80 9.06
N ARG A 436 -0.18 36.08 8.70
CA ARG A 436 -1.35 35.35 9.22
C ARG A 436 -1.26 33.87 8.94
N TRP A 437 -0.78 33.53 7.74
CA TRP A 437 -0.60 32.16 7.31
C TRP A 437 0.44 31.41 8.16
N TYR A 438 1.58 32.03 8.51
CA TYR A 438 2.54 31.43 9.44
C TYR A 438 1.96 31.25 10.86
N GLU A 439 1.16 32.20 11.35
CA GLU A 439 0.51 32.10 12.66
C GLU A 439 -0.54 30.97 12.71
N GLU A 440 -1.31 30.78 11.63
CA GLU A 440 -2.28 29.68 11.47
C GLU A 440 -1.58 28.32 11.32
N ARG A 441 -0.47 28.25 10.57
CA ARG A 441 0.36 27.04 10.45
C ARG A 441 0.90 26.60 11.81
N ASP A 442 1.50 27.51 12.58
CA ASP A 442 2.00 27.18 13.92
C ASP A 442 0.86 26.75 14.87
N ALA A 443 -0.36 27.27 14.68
CA ALA A 443 -1.53 26.82 15.41
C ALA A 443 -1.94 25.39 15.02
N MET A 444 -1.95 25.08 13.72
CA MET A 444 -2.23 23.74 13.19
C MET A 444 -1.18 22.73 13.60
N GLU A 445 0.12 23.03 13.52
CA GLU A 445 1.18 22.13 13.99
C GLU A 445 1.00 21.83 15.47
N ARG A 446 0.64 22.82 16.30
CA ARG A 446 0.32 22.60 17.72
C ARG A 446 -0.95 21.77 17.94
N GLU A 447 -1.90 21.82 17.01
CA GLU A 447 -3.15 21.05 17.08
C GLU A 447 -2.95 19.62 16.57
N GLU A 448 -2.17 19.43 15.51
CA GLU A 448 -1.72 18.15 15.02
C GLU A 448 -0.81 17.46 16.04
N LEU A 449 0.14 18.14 16.68
CA LEU A 449 0.94 17.55 17.76
C LEU A 449 0.05 17.13 18.93
N ARG A 450 -0.96 17.93 19.28
CA ARG A 450 -1.96 17.59 20.32
C ARG A 450 -2.85 16.43 19.88
N TRP A 451 -3.20 16.35 18.60
CA TRP A 451 -3.99 15.29 18.01
C TRP A 451 -3.19 13.98 17.95
N GLN A 452 -1.93 14.03 17.52
CA GLN A 452 -1.00 12.92 17.54
C GLN A 452 -0.79 12.45 18.99
N GLN A 453 -0.49 13.34 19.95
CA GLN A 453 -0.37 12.98 21.36
C GLN A 453 -1.66 12.37 21.96
N LYS A 454 -2.85 12.83 21.56
CA LYS A 454 -4.14 12.21 21.95
C LYS A 454 -4.39 10.86 21.26
N LYS A 455 -3.92 10.67 20.02
CA LYS A 455 -4.09 9.42 19.25
C LYS A 455 -3.10 8.33 19.62
N TRP A 456 -2.02 8.65 20.33
CA TRP A 456 -1.07 7.65 20.86
C TRP A 456 -1.62 6.84 22.04
N THR A 457 -2.90 6.97 22.41
CA THR A 457 -3.60 5.89 23.13
C THR A 457 -3.88 4.72 22.19
N PRO A 458 -3.56 3.46 22.54
CA PRO A 458 -3.59 2.30 21.63
C PRO A 458 -4.93 1.96 20.93
N LEU A 459 -6.02 2.68 21.21
CA LEU A 459 -7.37 2.35 20.74
C LEU A 459 -7.76 2.96 19.37
N HIS A 460 -7.00 3.91 18.80
CA HIS A 460 -7.42 4.67 17.61
C HIS A 460 -6.60 4.41 16.32
N ALA A 461 -5.94 3.27 16.21
CA ALA A 461 -5.36 2.78 14.95
C ALA A 461 -6.43 2.35 13.90
N ASN A 462 -7.72 2.52 14.20
CA ASN A 462 -8.84 1.86 13.53
C ASN A 462 -9.71 2.73 12.60
N VAL A 463 -9.27 3.93 12.19
CA VAL A 463 -10.01 4.73 11.20
C VAL A 463 -9.07 5.27 10.13
N LEU A 464 -8.70 4.40 9.19
CA LEU A 464 -8.46 4.78 7.80
C LEU A 464 -9.81 4.65 7.08
N VAL A 465 -10.63 5.67 7.20
CA VAL A 465 -11.66 5.95 6.20
C VAL A 465 -11.34 7.31 5.63
N LEU A 466 -11.22 7.34 4.30
CA LEU A 466 -11.07 8.50 3.44
C LEU A 466 -12.28 9.47 3.51
N ASP A 467 -13.02 9.51 4.61
CA ASP A 467 -14.33 10.15 4.71
C ASP A 467 -14.33 11.52 5.39
N ASP A 468 -13.34 11.85 6.25
CA ASP A 468 -13.22 13.21 6.85
C ASP A 468 -12.55 14.23 5.91
N SER A 469 -12.81 14.05 4.63
CA SER A 469 -11.95 14.58 3.59
C SER A 469 -12.46 15.89 3.02
N GLU A 470 -13.75 16.23 3.07
CA GLU A 470 -14.23 17.44 2.40
C GLU A 470 -13.80 18.75 3.08
N THR A 471 -13.74 18.78 4.41
CA THR A 471 -13.32 19.96 5.19
C THR A 471 -11.80 20.14 5.22
N LEU A 472 -11.01 19.06 5.35
CA LEU A 472 -9.55 19.09 5.23
C LEU A 472 -9.08 19.29 3.77
N ARG A 473 -9.85 18.84 2.76
CA ARG A 473 -9.50 19.03 1.34
C ARG A 473 -9.50 20.49 0.92
N ALA A 474 -10.30 21.38 1.52
CA ALA A 474 -10.50 22.72 0.94
C ALA A 474 -9.39 23.71 1.30
N ARG A 475 -8.87 23.70 2.53
CA ARG A 475 -7.96 24.74 3.06
C ARG A 475 -6.48 24.35 3.12
N ASP A 476 -6.12 23.07 3.13
CA ASP A 476 -4.73 22.65 3.32
C ASP A 476 -3.94 22.39 2.03
N ARG A 477 -4.56 22.53 0.85
CA ARG A 477 -3.92 22.07 -0.41
C ARG A 477 -2.70 22.89 -0.83
N CYS A 478 -2.65 24.19 -0.55
CA CYS A 478 -1.54 25.03 -1.01
C CYS A 478 -0.28 24.89 -0.15
N ILE A 479 -0.44 24.61 1.15
CA ILE A 479 0.65 24.50 2.12
C ILE A 479 1.60 23.37 1.73
N TRP A 480 1.04 22.19 1.44
CA TRP A 480 1.83 21.02 1.05
C TRP A 480 2.61 21.22 -0.24
N ASP A 481 2.07 22.02 -1.17
CA ASP A 481 2.76 22.31 -2.42
C ASP A 481 4.00 23.19 -2.17
N GLN A 482 3.90 24.14 -1.24
CA GLN A 482 5.02 24.97 -0.81
C GLN A 482 6.10 24.14 -0.12
N GLU A 483 5.69 23.42 0.92
CA GLU A 483 6.61 22.64 1.75
C GLU A 483 7.30 21.54 0.94
N ALA A 484 6.63 20.95 -0.05
CA ALA A 484 7.25 19.97 -0.94
C ALA A 484 8.43 20.55 -1.75
N TYR A 485 8.30 21.76 -2.32
CA TYR A 485 9.42 22.35 -3.07
C TYR A 485 10.52 22.87 -2.13
N GLU A 486 10.17 23.36 -0.95
CA GLU A 486 11.14 23.78 0.07
C GLU A 486 11.96 22.60 0.57
N ALA A 487 11.30 21.49 0.97
CA ALA A 487 11.95 20.25 1.36
C ALA A 487 12.87 19.72 0.24
N PHE A 488 12.42 19.82 -1.02
CA PHE A 488 13.24 19.43 -2.16
C PHE A 488 14.46 20.33 -2.36
N ALA A 489 14.30 21.64 -2.17
CA ALA A 489 15.39 22.60 -2.24
C ALA A 489 16.43 22.36 -1.13
N ILE A 490 15.98 22.07 0.09
CA ILE A 490 16.82 21.71 1.23
C ILE A 490 17.60 20.43 0.92
N LEU A 491 16.95 19.38 0.40
CA LEU A 491 17.62 18.14 0.00
C LEU A 491 18.73 18.40 -1.01
N GLN A 492 18.41 19.11 -2.10
CA GLN A 492 19.39 19.42 -3.13
C GLN A 492 20.59 20.18 -2.57
N ALA A 493 20.34 21.18 -1.72
CA ALA A 493 21.40 22.02 -1.19
C ALA A 493 22.25 21.29 -0.13
N THR A 494 21.64 20.42 0.68
CA THR A 494 22.34 19.55 1.63
C THR A 494 23.25 18.57 0.89
N CYS A 495 22.77 17.94 -0.20
CA CYS A 495 23.55 17.03 -1.02
C CYS A 495 24.78 17.71 -1.66
N LEU A 496 24.58 18.89 -2.25
CA LEU A 496 25.65 19.65 -2.90
C LEU A 496 26.67 20.20 -1.90
N GLY A 497 26.29 20.33 -0.62
CA GLY A 497 27.06 21.04 0.39
C GLY A 497 27.10 22.52 0.03
N PHE A 498 26.39 23.35 0.80
CA PHE A 498 26.32 24.82 0.70
C PHE A 498 27.68 25.56 0.77
N SER A 499 28.80 24.94 0.40
CA SER A 499 29.95 25.70 -0.05
C SER A 499 29.52 26.46 -1.31
N GLU A 500 29.45 27.79 -1.21
CA GLU A 500 29.21 28.74 -2.32
C GLU A 500 30.16 28.57 -3.52
N LYS A 501 31.08 27.61 -3.44
CA LYS A 501 32.15 27.35 -4.37
C LYS A 501 31.90 26.15 -5.26
N MET A 502 30.82 25.37 -5.18
CA MET A 502 30.64 24.16 -6.02
C MET A 502 30.01 24.48 -7.40
N CYS A 503 30.37 23.70 -8.42
CA CYS A 503 29.77 23.79 -9.76
C CYS A 503 28.32 23.25 -9.77
N GLY A 504 27.41 23.94 -10.44
CA GLY A 504 26.00 23.57 -10.57
C GLY A 504 25.69 22.46 -11.56
N LYS A 505 26.69 21.93 -12.28
CA LYS A 505 26.50 20.78 -13.17
C LYS A 505 26.51 19.50 -12.37
N ARG A 506 25.51 18.64 -12.60
CA ARG A 506 25.40 17.32 -11.97
C ARG A 506 26.69 16.51 -12.15
N GLY A 507 27.21 15.95 -11.06
CA GLY A 507 28.44 15.15 -11.05
C GLY A 507 29.75 15.94 -11.21
N CYS A 508 29.73 17.27 -11.25
CA CYS A 508 30.94 18.08 -11.33
C CYS A 508 31.44 18.46 -9.93
N GLU A 509 32.64 17.99 -9.57
CA GLU A 509 33.26 18.28 -8.26
C GLU A 509 34.10 19.58 -8.26
N ASN A 510 34.22 20.26 -9.41
CA ASN A 510 35.02 21.47 -9.54
C ASN A 510 34.36 22.68 -8.86
N ALA A 511 35.20 23.65 -8.50
CA ALA A 511 34.69 24.89 -7.96
C ALA A 511 33.96 25.74 -9.03
N GLY A 512 32.74 26.18 -8.72
CA GLY A 512 31.96 27.12 -9.52
C GLY A 512 32.52 28.53 -9.45
N THR A 513 33.12 29.00 -10.55
CA THR A 513 33.67 30.35 -10.69
C THR A 513 32.76 31.26 -11.54
N VAL A 514 31.97 30.68 -12.44
CA VAL A 514 31.14 31.39 -13.41
C VAL A 514 29.69 31.40 -12.96
N LYS A 515 29.16 32.56 -12.55
CA LYS A 515 27.75 32.69 -12.15
C LYS A 515 26.84 32.72 -13.38
N CYS A 516 25.81 31.89 -13.41
CA CYS A 516 24.74 32.01 -14.40
C CYS A 516 23.90 33.25 -14.10
N SER A 517 23.70 34.09 -15.12
CA SER A 517 22.91 35.31 -15.01
C SER A 517 21.44 35.03 -14.72
N TRP A 518 20.92 33.88 -15.16
CA TRP A 518 19.50 33.56 -15.05
C TRP A 518 19.14 32.87 -13.72
N CYS A 519 19.84 31.79 -13.35
CA CYS A 519 19.51 31.00 -12.15
C CYS A 519 20.40 31.29 -10.94
N ARG A 520 21.38 32.20 -11.04
CA ARG A 520 22.38 32.53 -10.00
C ARG A 520 23.28 31.39 -9.52
N VAL A 521 23.15 30.19 -10.08
CA VAL A 521 24.02 29.03 -9.83
C VAL A 521 25.42 29.29 -10.41
N LYS A 522 26.48 28.92 -9.69
CA LYS A 522 27.86 29.01 -10.17
C LYS A 522 28.27 27.72 -10.89
N TYR A 523 28.99 27.82 -11.99
CA TYR A 523 29.50 26.72 -12.80
C TYR A 523 31.01 26.85 -12.93
N CYS A 524 31.75 25.74 -13.05
CA CYS A 524 33.21 25.79 -13.18
C CYS A 524 33.67 26.24 -14.57
N SER A 525 32.79 26.17 -15.58
CA SER A 525 33.04 26.59 -16.96
C SER A 525 31.74 26.86 -17.70
N GLU A 526 31.80 27.55 -18.85
CA GLU A 526 30.64 27.76 -19.73
C GLU A 526 30.06 26.44 -20.26
N GLY A 527 30.90 25.46 -20.57
CA GLY A 527 30.45 24.12 -20.98
C GLY A 527 29.72 23.33 -19.87
N CYS A 528 29.79 23.81 -18.62
CA CYS A 528 28.98 23.26 -17.54
C CYS A 528 27.58 23.90 -17.45
N LYS A 529 27.31 25.02 -18.12
CA LYS A 529 26.00 25.68 -18.12
C LYS A 529 24.99 25.06 -19.09
N THR A 530 25.46 24.37 -20.11
CA THR A 530 24.66 23.94 -21.27
C THR A 530 24.03 22.55 -21.14
N GLY A 531 24.07 21.93 -19.96
CA GLY A 531 23.46 20.62 -19.69
C GLY A 531 22.75 20.63 -18.35
#